data_AF-A0A7Y4QFU6-F1
#
_entry.id   AF-A0A7Y4QFU6-F1
#
_cell.length_a   1.000
_cell.length_b   1.000
_cell.length_c   1.000
_cell.angle_alpha   90.00
_cell.angle_beta   90.00
_cell.angle_gamma   90.00
#
_symmetry.space_group_name_H-M   'P 1'
#
loop_
_entity.id
_entity.type
_entity.pdbx_description
1 polymer ?
#
loop_
_entity_poly.entity_id
_entity_poly.type
_entity_poly.pdbx_seq_one_letter_code
_entity_poly.pdbx_strand_id
1 'polypeptide(L)'
;MKIMTTDLQPLKGTKGEIPVDLLVPPSPKLWETTPGNLITYTDVVSDPMDPSGQLKVPNPLTVTVDALRLAKEQKGLLSAAHALLGQMYDEKKQPTGKPAYVFGGEAAQHGDQSLPVLLINAGNAGFDVMQPSGNHIDLARCADDAAYCDWVKQVHVSSGIPLLSVSVHMDGYFLFSVTHVKRARAIWGQKFEGTDEQLQELLLHRMAKILIGAARLGVRVLHLFFGQPGEVPYYGWPFHEKNGANVAAMRQRFYDIMNRLLPLAKLLGIYLCHEIHFGTIALNADDYIFVWKQLGCPDNLCLGFDPSHFWHGEPWWVALDKLRAAGIKVVVAHFKQAVLLDGRPTLGLDHDDRRRGMMFSSLDATSGIVDMNLYAGQLTLPGTGLAEFWHQVCNLPIPGYAEAEDPHWNTWDILVRGVGYLQRTIGPMRLAQAHFTEAMALKA
;
A
#
# COMPACT_ATOMS: atom_id res chain seq x y z
N MET A 1 27.87 1.90 -20.69
CA MET A 1 28.05 0.67 -21.50
C MET A 1 26.67 0.30 -22.04
N LYS A 2 26.39 0.53 -23.34
CA LYS A 2 25.11 0.12 -23.96
C LYS A 2 25.07 -1.41 -23.92
N ILE A 3 24.24 -1.98 -23.06
CA ILE A 3 23.91 -3.41 -23.15
C ILE A 3 23.24 -3.58 -24.51
N MET A 4 23.88 -4.28 -25.42
CA MET A 4 23.29 -4.59 -26.71
C MET A 4 22.06 -5.46 -26.43
N THR A 5 20.89 -5.02 -26.90
CA THR A 5 19.59 -5.71 -26.78
C THR A 5 19.53 -7.03 -27.56
N THR A 6 20.65 -7.52 -28.07
CA THR A 6 20.73 -8.64 -29.03
C THR A 6 20.60 -10.03 -28.39
N ASP A 7 20.64 -10.15 -27.06
CA ASP A 7 20.55 -11.45 -26.36
C ASP A 7 19.39 -11.56 -25.35
N LEU A 8 18.52 -10.54 -25.24
CA LEU A 8 17.37 -10.62 -24.35
C LEU A 8 16.26 -11.48 -24.98
N GLN A 9 15.69 -12.39 -24.18
CA GLN A 9 14.55 -13.24 -24.58
C GLN A 9 13.28 -12.79 -23.85
N PRO A 10 12.08 -12.95 -24.45
CA PRO A 10 10.83 -12.71 -23.74
C PRO A 10 10.76 -13.51 -22.45
N LEU A 11 10.22 -12.91 -21.38
CA LEU A 11 9.95 -13.63 -20.14
C LEU A 11 8.60 -14.33 -20.28
N LYS A 12 8.62 -15.66 -20.30
CA LYS A 12 7.41 -16.47 -20.41
C LYS A 12 6.99 -16.99 -19.05
N GLY A 13 5.73 -16.78 -18.71
CA GLY A 13 5.10 -17.29 -17.50
C GLY A 13 3.84 -18.09 -17.83
N THR A 14 3.29 -18.76 -16.83
CA THR A 14 2.05 -19.55 -16.95
C THR A 14 0.81 -18.70 -17.25
N LYS A 15 0.80 -17.42 -16.85
CA LYS A 15 -0.33 -16.49 -17.02
C LYS A 15 -0.14 -15.48 -18.17
N GLY A 16 1.08 -15.33 -18.68
CA GLY A 16 1.39 -14.33 -19.69
C GLY A 16 2.84 -14.36 -20.14
N GLU A 17 3.16 -13.53 -21.13
CA GLU A 17 4.50 -13.39 -21.70
C GLU A 17 4.83 -11.91 -21.82
N ILE A 18 5.94 -11.49 -21.23
CA ILE A 18 6.44 -10.13 -21.36
C ILE A 18 7.48 -10.09 -22.48
N PRO A 19 7.22 -9.34 -23.57
CA PRO A 19 8.14 -9.21 -24.69
C PRO A 19 9.40 -8.42 -24.30
N VAL A 20 10.45 -8.58 -25.11
CA VAL A 20 11.80 -8.05 -24.84
C VAL A 20 11.81 -6.53 -24.63
N ASP A 21 10.99 -5.79 -25.37
CA ASP A 21 10.86 -4.33 -25.31
C ASP A 21 10.23 -3.83 -24.00
N LEU A 22 9.57 -4.70 -23.24
CA LEU A 22 9.00 -4.40 -21.93
C LEU A 22 9.86 -4.86 -20.74
N LEU A 23 11.02 -5.48 -20.98
CA LEU A 23 11.91 -5.93 -19.89
C LEU A 23 12.62 -4.79 -19.17
N VAL A 24 12.75 -3.64 -19.83
CA VAL A 24 13.40 -2.45 -19.29
C VAL A 24 12.49 -1.24 -19.51
N PRO A 25 12.37 -0.33 -18.52
CA PRO A 25 11.64 0.92 -18.70
C PRO A 25 12.13 1.72 -19.91
N PRO A 26 11.22 2.38 -20.65
CA PRO A 26 11.61 3.22 -21.78
C PRO A 26 12.35 4.48 -21.32
N SER A 27 12.98 5.17 -22.28
CA SER A 27 13.47 6.52 -22.04
C SER A 27 12.32 7.48 -21.70
N PRO A 28 12.53 8.47 -20.82
CA PRO A 28 11.44 9.32 -20.38
C PRO A 28 10.77 10.09 -21.51
N LYS A 29 9.43 10.09 -21.51
CA LYS A 29 8.63 10.98 -22.35
C LYS A 29 7.67 11.75 -21.45
N LEU A 30 7.91 13.05 -21.32
CA LEU A 30 7.13 13.87 -20.40
C LEU A 30 5.66 13.95 -20.81
N TRP A 31 4.78 14.13 -19.84
CA TRP A 31 3.39 14.48 -20.11
C TRP A 31 3.30 15.82 -20.84
N GLU A 32 2.42 15.91 -21.83
CA GLU A 32 2.20 17.17 -22.55
C GLU A 32 1.66 18.25 -21.59
N THR A 33 2.16 19.47 -21.73
CA THR A 33 1.72 20.65 -20.96
C THR A 33 0.50 21.34 -21.58
N THR A 34 -0.12 20.69 -22.56
CA THR A 34 -1.20 21.24 -23.39
C THR A 34 -2.56 21.16 -22.68
N PRO A 35 -3.51 22.03 -23.03
CA PRO A 35 -4.92 21.87 -22.66
C PRO A 35 -5.41 20.49 -23.12
N GLY A 36 -5.77 19.62 -22.16
CA GLY A 36 -6.15 18.24 -22.43
C GLY A 36 -5.31 17.19 -21.69
N ASN A 37 -4.28 17.55 -20.94
CA ASN A 37 -3.69 16.65 -19.94
C ASN A 37 -4.69 16.42 -18.79
N LEU A 38 -4.73 15.19 -18.29
CA LEU A 38 -5.63 14.76 -17.22
C LEU A 38 -5.38 15.54 -15.91
N ILE A 39 -4.10 15.79 -15.62
CA ILE A 39 -3.65 16.47 -14.42
C ILE A 39 -2.63 17.51 -14.85
N THR A 40 -2.93 18.78 -14.59
CA THR A 40 -2.09 19.92 -14.96
C THR A 40 -1.67 20.67 -13.70
N TYR A 41 -0.39 20.98 -13.57
CA TYR A 41 0.11 21.79 -12.46
C TYR A 41 -0.35 23.25 -12.60
N THR A 42 -0.83 23.86 -11.52
CA THR A 42 -1.39 25.23 -11.56
C THR A 42 -0.40 26.29 -11.10
N ASP A 43 0.56 25.92 -10.26
CA ASP A 43 1.55 26.84 -9.73
C ASP A 43 2.96 26.30 -9.91
N VAL A 44 3.93 27.20 -9.71
CA VAL A 44 5.35 26.87 -9.61
C VAL A 44 5.86 27.24 -8.23
N VAL A 45 6.79 26.43 -7.73
CA VAL A 45 7.53 26.65 -6.48
C VAL A 45 9.02 26.69 -6.80
N SER A 46 9.84 27.20 -5.87
CA SER A 46 11.27 26.99 -5.98
C SER A 46 11.56 25.49 -5.90
N ASP A 47 12.46 25.00 -6.74
CA ASP A 47 12.91 23.62 -6.70
C ASP A 47 13.45 23.34 -5.30
N PRO A 48 12.84 22.41 -4.56
CA PRO A 48 13.28 22.12 -3.21
C PRO A 48 14.70 21.53 -3.16
N MET A 49 15.26 21.13 -4.31
CA MET A 49 16.65 20.69 -4.47
C MET A 49 17.61 21.79 -4.93
N ASP A 50 17.13 22.95 -5.36
CA ASP A 50 17.99 24.03 -5.81
C ASP A 50 18.41 24.90 -4.61
N PRO A 51 19.68 24.86 -4.17
CA PRO A 51 20.15 25.65 -3.04
C PRO A 51 20.09 27.16 -3.31
N SER A 52 20.06 27.59 -4.59
CA SER A 52 19.88 29.00 -4.95
C SER A 52 18.41 29.43 -4.93
N GLY A 53 17.47 28.47 -4.92
CA GLY A 53 16.03 28.68 -4.98
C GLY A 53 15.56 29.35 -6.28
N GLN A 54 16.41 29.44 -7.30
CA GLN A 54 16.16 30.14 -8.56
C GLN A 54 15.40 29.28 -9.56
N LEU A 55 15.69 27.98 -9.60
CA LEU A 55 14.99 27.02 -10.43
C LEU A 55 13.54 26.95 -9.94
N LYS A 56 12.61 27.29 -10.83
CA LYS A 56 11.18 27.18 -10.59
C LYS A 56 10.67 25.90 -11.23
N VAL A 57 10.04 25.05 -10.42
CA VAL A 57 9.45 23.78 -10.86
C VAL A 57 7.95 23.78 -10.57
N PRO A 58 7.16 22.97 -11.29
CA PRO A 58 5.75 22.82 -10.99
C PRO A 58 5.52 22.37 -9.53
N ASN A 59 4.52 22.95 -8.88
CA ASN A 59 4.15 22.58 -7.51
C ASN A 59 3.27 21.32 -7.53
N PRO A 60 3.74 20.17 -7.01
CA PRO A 60 2.95 18.94 -7.05
C PRO A 60 1.76 18.94 -6.08
N LEU A 61 1.67 19.93 -5.18
CA LEU A 61 0.54 20.09 -4.27
C LEU A 61 -0.64 20.85 -4.89
N THR A 62 -0.44 21.54 -6.03
CA THR A 62 -1.49 22.34 -6.67
C THR A 62 -1.66 21.96 -8.13
N VAL A 63 -2.78 21.28 -8.39
CA VAL A 63 -3.12 20.73 -9.71
C VAL A 63 -4.59 20.98 -10.05
N THR A 64 -4.89 21.10 -11.33
CA THR A 64 -6.23 20.93 -11.90
C THR A 64 -6.38 19.54 -12.47
N VAL A 65 -7.57 18.97 -12.32
CA VAL A 65 -7.87 17.60 -12.74
C VAL A 65 -9.12 17.59 -13.61
N ASP A 66 -9.03 16.97 -14.79
CA ASP A 66 -10.23 16.58 -15.55
C ASP A 66 -10.86 15.37 -14.88
N ALA A 67 -11.76 15.63 -13.92
CA ALA A 67 -12.30 14.58 -13.05
C ALA A 67 -13.05 13.48 -13.83
N LEU A 68 -13.73 13.84 -14.92
CA LEU A 68 -14.47 12.88 -15.75
C LEU A 68 -13.52 11.95 -16.49
N ARG A 69 -12.45 12.49 -17.08
CA ARG A 69 -11.44 11.65 -17.73
C ARG A 69 -10.64 10.83 -16.73
N LEU A 70 -10.36 11.36 -15.53
CA LEU A 70 -9.61 10.62 -14.50
C LEU A 70 -10.43 9.40 -14.04
N ALA A 71 -11.73 9.61 -13.79
CA ALA A 71 -12.64 8.51 -13.47
C ALA A 71 -12.70 7.46 -14.59
N LYS A 72 -12.64 7.88 -15.85
CA LYS A 72 -12.60 6.97 -17.01
C LYS A 72 -11.30 6.16 -17.06
N GLU A 73 -10.14 6.78 -16.86
CA GLU A 73 -8.84 6.11 -16.82
C GLU A 73 -8.76 5.10 -15.66
N GLN A 74 -9.20 5.49 -14.47
CA GLN A 74 -9.29 4.59 -13.31
C GLN A 74 -10.23 3.40 -13.56
N LYS A 75 -11.35 3.62 -14.25
CA LYS A 75 -12.25 2.53 -14.68
C LYS A 75 -11.61 1.63 -15.73
N GLY A 76 -10.70 2.15 -16.57
CA GLY A 76 -9.92 1.39 -17.54
C GLY A 76 -9.06 0.32 -16.86
N LEU A 77 -8.34 0.69 -15.80
CA LEU A 77 -7.52 -0.25 -15.03
C LEU A 77 -8.38 -1.36 -14.37
N LEU A 78 -9.52 -0.98 -13.78
CA LEU A 78 -10.48 -1.94 -13.23
C LEU A 78 -11.07 -2.86 -14.31
N SER A 79 -11.30 -2.35 -15.52
CA SER A 79 -11.80 -3.15 -16.64
C SER A 79 -10.75 -4.17 -17.12
N ALA A 80 -9.47 -3.80 -17.13
CA ALA A 80 -8.38 -4.73 -17.40
C ALA A 80 -8.29 -5.82 -16.32
N ALA A 81 -8.44 -5.45 -15.05
CA ALA A 81 -8.52 -6.41 -13.96
C ALA A 81 -9.73 -7.35 -14.09
N HIS A 82 -10.90 -6.86 -14.48
CA HIS A 82 -12.05 -7.70 -14.80
C HIS A 82 -11.79 -8.66 -15.97
N ALA A 83 -11.01 -8.28 -16.97
CA ALA A 83 -10.70 -9.20 -18.07
C ALA A 83 -9.86 -10.40 -17.60
N LEU A 84 -8.98 -10.18 -16.61
CA LEU A 84 -8.10 -11.21 -16.05
C LEU A 84 -8.79 -12.04 -14.95
N LEU A 85 -9.46 -11.37 -14.01
CA LEU A 85 -10.06 -11.99 -12.83
C LEU A 85 -11.56 -12.30 -13.00
N GLY A 86 -12.23 -11.63 -13.93
CA GLY A 86 -13.69 -11.65 -14.03
C GLY A 86 -14.28 -13.00 -14.41
N GLN A 87 -13.51 -13.90 -15.03
CA GLN A 87 -13.96 -15.29 -15.22
C GLN A 87 -14.14 -16.01 -13.88
N MET A 88 -13.33 -15.68 -12.87
CA MET A 88 -13.49 -16.20 -11.50
C MET A 88 -14.74 -15.61 -10.83
N TYR A 89 -15.20 -14.45 -11.28
CA TYR A 89 -16.28 -13.67 -10.67
C TYR A 89 -17.61 -13.69 -11.47
N ASP A 90 -17.66 -14.45 -12.57
CA ASP A 90 -18.85 -14.65 -13.41
C ASP A 90 -19.84 -15.61 -12.74
N GLU A 91 -20.95 -15.08 -12.23
CA GLU A 91 -21.99 -15.84 -11.53
C GLU A 91 -22.58 -16.97 -12.39
N LYS A 92 -22.62 -16.80 -13.71
CA LYS A 92 -23.15 -17.83 -14.62
C LYS A 92 -22.23 -19.06 -14.68
N LYS A 93 -20.95 -18.90 -14.33
CA LYS A 93 -19.94 -19.96 -14.33
C LYS A 93 -19.62 -20.48 -12.93
N GLN A 94 -20.14 -19.85 -11.88
CA GLN A 94 -19.89 -20.19 -10.49
C GLN A 94 -21.19 -20.56 -9.76
N PRO A 95 -21.71 -21.79 -9.95
CA PRO A 95 -22.99 -22.21 -9.38
C PRO A 95 -23.00 -22.22 -7.84
N THR A 96 -21.83 -22.18 -7.19
CA THR A 96 -21.66 -22.12 -5.74
C THR A 96 -21.49 -20.70 -5.18
N GLY A 97 -21.62 -19.67 -6.02
CA GLY A 97 -21.44 -18.26 -5.64
C GLY A 97 -20.08 -17.67 -6.01
N LYS A 98 -19.96 -16.34 -5.90
CA LYS A 98 -18.74 -15.57 -6.21
C LYS A 98 -17.63 -15.83 -5.18
N PRO A 99 -16.36 -16.01 -5.61
CA PRO A 99 -15.24 -16.08 -4.69
C PRO A 99 -15.11 -14.76 -3.92
N ALA A 100 -14.87 -14.88 -2.61
CA ALA A 100 -14.62 -13.71 -1.78
C ALA A 100 -13.23 -13.10 -2.06
N TYR A 101 -12.23 -13.95 -2.33
CA TYR A 101 -10.85 -13.53 -2.50
C TYR A 101 -10.23 -14.01 -3.80
N VAL A 102 -9.23 -13.25 -4.24
CA VAL A 102 -8.12 -13.70 -5.10
C VAL A 102 -6.84 -13.49 -4.31
N PHE A 103 -5.85 -14.37 -4.48
CA PHE A 103 -4.67 -14.35 -3.63
C PHE A 103 -3.39 -14.09 -4.40
N GLY A 104 -2.47 -13.40 -3.73
CA GLY A 104 -1.21 -12.98 -4.27
C GLY A 104 -0.25 -12.56 -3.18
N GLY A 105 0.90 -12.02 -3.57
CA GLY A 105 1.89 -11.52 -2.63
C GLY A 105 1.94 -10.01 -2.53
N GLU A 106 2.41 -9.52 -1.39
CA GLU A 106 3.01 -8.20 -1.26
C GLU A 106 4.50 -8.28 -1.63
N ALA A 107 5.01 -7.26 -2.31
CA ALA A 107 6.32 -7.32 -2.96
C ALA A 107 7.45 -6.58 -2.22
N ALA A 108 7.23 -5.86 -1.12
CA ALA A 108 8.23 -5.00 -0.47
C ALA A 108 9.52 -5.76 -0.12
N GLN A 109 9.44 -7.02 0.31
CA GLN A 109 10.56 -7.91 0.61
C GLN A 109 11.29 -8.46 -0.64
N HIS A 110 10.80 -8.15 -1.86
CA HIS A 110 11.30 -8.66 -3.13
C HIS A 110 11.84 -7.55 -4.06
N GLY A 111 12.26 -6.43 -3.48
CA GLY A 111 12.71 -5.25 -4.23
C GLY A 111 13.98 -5.43 -5.08
N ASP A 112 14.62 -6.59 -5.02
CA ASP A 112 15.70 -7.01 -5.91
C ASP A 112 15.19 -7.48 -7.29
N GLN A 113 13.92 -7.85 -7.40
CA GLN A 113 13.30 -8.23 -8.66
C GLN A 113 12.79 -6.99 -9.42
N SER A 114 13.03 -6.95 -10.74
CA SER A 114 12.36 -5.96 -11.58
C SER A 114 10.87 -6.29 -11.71
N LEU A 115 10.04 -5.28 -12.00
CA LEU A 115 8.59 -5.49 -12.17
C LEU A 115 8.26 -6.62 -13.18
N PRO A 116 8.88 -6.72 -14.38
CA PRO A 116 8.63 -7.84 -15.28
C PRO A 116 8.93 -9.22 -14.68
N VAL A 117 10.07 -9.34 -13.98
CA VAL A 117 10.49 -10.61 -13.36
C VAL A 117 9.54 -10.98 -12.23
N LEU A 118 9.19 -10.02 -11.38
CA LEU A 118 8.24 -10.21 -10.27
C LEU A 118 6.91 -10.79 -10.76
N LEU A 119 6.31 -10.17 -11.79
CA LEU A 119 4.98 -10.56 -12.26
C LEU A 119 4.99 -11.93 -12.96
N ILE A 120 6.05 -12.25 -13.70
CA ILE A 120 6.20 -13.57 -14.33
C ILE A 120 6.41 -14.66 -13.26
N ASN A 121 7.23 -14.38 -12.26
CA ASN A 121 7.44 -15.29 -11.14
C ASN A 121 6.14 -15.49 -10.34
N ALA A 122 5.38 -14.43 -10.08
CA ALA A 122 4.06 -14.50 -9.44
C ALA A 122 3.09 -15.37 -10.23
N GLY A 123 3.01 -15.18 -11.56
CA GLY A 123 2.20 -16.03 -12.44
C GLY A 123 2.61 -17.50 -12.34
N ASN A 124 3.91 -17.80 -12.46
CA ASN A 124 4.47 -19.16 -12.36
C ASN A 124 4.18 -19.82 -11.00
N ALA A 125 4.16 -19.02 -9.93
CA ALA A 125 3.80 -19.47 -8.59
C ALA A 125 2.28 -19.66 -8.38
N GLY A 126 1.45 -19.34 -9.38
CA GLY A 126 0.00 -19.49 -9.32
C GLY A 126 -0.73 -18.32 -8.66
N PHE A 127 -0.10 -17.15 -8.53
CA PHE A 127 -0.71 -15.98 -7.90
C PHE A 127 -1.71 -15.33 -8.85
N ASP A 128 -2.87 -14.91 -8.33
CA ASP A 128 -3.92 -14.20 -9.07
C ASP A 128 -3.69 -12.71 -9.13
N VAL A 129 -3.07 -12.16 -8.08
CA VAL A 129 -2.73 -10.76 -7.94
C VAL A 129 -1.30 -10.63 -7.42
N MET A 130 -0.72 -9.44 -7.53
CA MET A 130 0.52 -9.08 -6.87
C MET A 130 0.39 -7.61 -6.49
N GLN A 131 0.78 -7.22 -5.28
CA GLN A 131 0.89 -5.81 -4.89
C GLN A 131 2.35 -5.39 -5.06
N PRO A 132 2.70 -4.68 -6.15
CA PRO A 132 4.05 -4.14 -6.30
C PRO A 132 4.27 -3.05 -5.26
N SER A 133 5.52 -2.87 -4.86
CA SER A 133 5.94 -1.79 -3.97
C SER A 133 6.60 -0.64 -4.71
N GLY A 134 6.92 0.44 -3.99
CA GLY A 134 7.74 1.56 -4.50
C GLY A 134 9.13 1.14 -5.02
N ASN A 135 9.61 -0.08 -4.70
CA ASN A 135 10.83 -0.65 -5.28
C ASN A 135 10.61 -1.13 -6.73
N HIS A 136 9.38 -1.47 -7.09
CA HIS A 136 9.02 -2.05 -8.39
C HIS A 136 8.42 -1.02 -9.33
N ILE A 137 7.68 -0.04 -8.77
CA ILE A 137 7.01 1.02 -9.51
C ILE A 137 7.38 2.37 -8.91
N ASP A 138 8.21 3.14 -9.61
CA ASP A 138 8.44 4.54 -9.28
C ASP A 138 7.22 5.42 -9.63
N LEU A 139 6.29 5.51 -8.69
CA LEU A 139 5.09 6.35 -8.84
C LEU A 139 5.43 7.84 -8.93
N ALA A 140 6.53 8.30 -8.34
CA ALA A 140 6.94 9.70 -8.50
C ALA A 140 7.40 9.98 -9.95
N ARG A 141 8.04 9.00 -10.61
CA ARG A 141 8.35 9.07 -12.06
C ARG A 141 7.08 9.05 -12.91
N CYS A 142 6.09 8.23 -12.57
CA CYS A 142 4.78 8.23 -13.24
C CYS A 142 4.12 9.63 -13.28
N ALA A 143 4.40 10.46 -12.27
CA ALA A 143 3.92 11.83 -12.17
C ALA A 143 4.50 12.78 -13.22
N ASP A 144 5.53 12.40 -13.96
CA ASP A 144 6.13 13.25 -15.01
C ASP A 144 6.41 12.51 -16.31
N ASP A 145 6.50 11.17 -16.31
CA ASP A 145 6.87 10.35 -17.46
C ASP A 145 5.68 9.49 -17.95
N ALA A 146 5.07 9.93 -19.05
CA ALA A 146 3.94 9.24 -19.67
C ALA A 146 4.34 7.88 -20.27
N ALA A 147 5.52 7.79 -20.88
CA ALA A 147 6.01 6.51 -21.43
C ALA A 147 6.26 5.47 -20.34
N TYR A 148 6.74 5.89 -19.16
CA TYR A 148 6.88 5.00 -18.02
C TYR A 148 5.53 4.51 -17.49
N CYS A 149 4.52 5.39 -17.40
CA CYS A 149 3.15 4.99 -17.06
C CYS A 149 2.59 3.94 -18.01
N ASP A 150 2.75 4.15 -19.32
CA ASP A 150 2.28 3.20 -20.34
C ASP A 150 3.04 1.88 -20.26
N TRP A 151 4.35 1.92 -20.01
CA TRP A 151 5.17 0.73 -19.80
C TRP A 151 4.67 -0.08 -18.60
N VAL A 152 4.39 0.54 -17.44
CA VAL A 152 3.85 -0.16 -16.27
C VAL A 152 2.52 -0.84 -16.59
N LYS A 153 1.61 -0.14 -17.29
CA LYS A 153 0.31 -0.71 -17.72
C LYS A 153 0.51 -1.92 -18.64
N GLN A 154 1.39 -1.80 -19.63
CA GLN A 154 1.65 -2.86 -20.61
C GLN A 154 2.34 -4.08 -19.99
N VAL A 155 3.25 -3.89 -19.02
CA VAL A 155 3.89 -4.98 -18.28
C VAL A 155 2.85 -5.81 -17.52
N HIS A 156 1.90 -5.17 -16.82
CA HIS A 156 0.83 -5.89 -16.13
C HIS A 156 -0.09 -6.64 -17.11
N VAL A 157 -0.52 -5.99 -18.19
CA VAL A 157 -1.34 -6.63 -19.24
C VAL A 157 -0.62 -7.85 -19.84
N SER A 158 0.67 -7.72 -20.17
CA SER A 158 1.45 -8.80 -20.80
C SER A 158 1.73 -9.96 -19.85
N SER A 159 1.90 -9.67 -18.56
CA SER A 159 2.12 -10.70 -17.53
C SER A 159 0.88 -11.52 -17.17
N GLY A 160 -0.32 -11.00 -17.46
CA GLY A 160 -1.58 -11.59 -16.99
C GLY A 160 -1.86 -11.37 -15.51
N ILE A 161 -1.13 -10.49 -14.82
CA ILE A 161 -1.35 -10.10 -13.42
C ILE A 161 -1.90 -8.67 -13.36
N PRO A 162 -3.08 -8.43 -12.76
CA PRO A 162 -3.68 -7.11 -12.71
C PRO A 162 -3.00 -6.20 -11.67
N LEU A 163 -2.90 -4.91 -11.98
CA LEU A 163 -2.51 -3.88 -11.01
C LEU A 163 -3.75 -3.33 -10.30
N LEU A 164 -3.86 -3.59 -9.00
CA LEU A 164 -5.00 -3.16 -8.17
C LEU A 164 -4.63 -2.12 -7.10
N SER A 165 -3.42 -2.24 -6.56
CA SER A 165 -2.89 -1.39 -5.49
C SER A 165 -1.37 -1.40 -5.53
N VAL A 166 -0.75 -0.39 -4.95
CA VAL A 166 0.71 -0.30 -4.79
C VAL A 166 1.03 -0.01 -3.33
N SER A 167 2.06 -0.65 -2.79
CA SER A 167 2.58 -0.34 -1.47
C SER A 167 3.69 0.72 -1.56
N VAL A 168 3.57 1.78 -0.77
CA VAL A 168 4.54 2.89 -0.65
C VAL A 168 4.95 3.10 0.81
N HIS A 169 5.03 1.99 1.54
CA HIS A 169 5.38 1.91 2.97
C HIS A 169 6.54 2.84 3.34
N MET A 170 7.65 2.72 2.62
CA MET A 170 8.86 3.48 2.92
C MET A 170 8.72 4.96 2.59
N ASP A 171 8.09 5.34 1.46
CA ASP A 171 7.89 6.75 1.11
C ASP A 171 7.05 7.46 2.18
N GLY A 172 5.96 6.82 2.65
CA GLY A 172 5.16 7.30 3.78
C GLY A 172 5.96 7.35 5.07
N TYR A 173 6.59 6.24 5.45
CA TYR A 173 7.33 6.12 6.71
C TYR A 173 8.38 7.21 6.85
N PHE A 174 9.19 7.41 5.80
CA PHE A 174 10.28 8.38 5.84
C PHE A 174 9.81 9.83 5.84
N LEU A 175 8.69 10.16 5.18
CA LEU A 175 8.10 11.51 5.24
C LEU A 175 7.82 11.94 6.68
N PHE A 176 7.27 11.03 7.48
CA PHE A 176 6.94 11.32 8.87
C PHE A 176 8.14 11.11 9.80
N SER A 177 9.06 10.17 9.52
CA SER A 177 10.18 9.85 10.42
C SER A 177 11.50 10.60 10.14
N VAL A 178 11.45 11.64 9.31
CA VAL A 178 12.63 12.37 8.79
C VAL A 178 13.61 12.85 9.87
N THR A 179 13.11 13.22 11.04
CA THR A 179 13.89 13.83 12.13
C THR A 179 14.83 12.88 12.86
N HIS A 180 14.66 11.57 12.69
CA HIS A 180 15.40 10.59 13.49
C HIS A 180 15.81 9.34 12.69
N VAL A 181 15.28 9.14 11.49
CA VAL A 181 15.66 8.01 10.64
C VAL A 181 16.72 8.43 9.62
N LYS A 182 17.98 8.09 9.89
CA LYS A 182 19.12 8.36 8.99
C LYS A 182 18.89 7.81 7.57
N ARG A 183 18.16 6.69 7.44
CA ARG A 183 17.82 6.08 6.14
C ARG A 183 16.87 6.96 5.32
N ALA A 184 16.09 7.87 5.93
CA ALA A 184 15.28 8.84 5.19
C ALA A 184 16.15 9.72 4.29
N ARG A 185 17.37 10.08 4.73
CA ARG A 185 18.36 10.78 3.90
C ARG A 185 18.87 9.93 2.73
N ALA A 186 18.90 8.61 2.88
CA ALA A 186 19.41 7.69 1.86
C ALA A 186 18.44 7.43 0.70
N ILE A 187 17.14 7.67 0.86
CA ILE A 187 16.16 7.63 -0.26
C ILE A 187 16.63 8.49 -1.43
N TRP A 188 17.30 9.59 -1.12
CA TRP A 188 17.70 10.55 -2.14
C TRP A 188 18.96 10.13 -2.92
N GLY A 189 19.63 9.03 -2.55
CA GLY A 189 20.83 8.50 -3.21
C GLY A 189 22.08 9.40 -3.13
N GLN A 190 21.90 10.71 -2.96
CA GLN A 190 22.92 11.72 -2.69
C GLN A 190 22.90 12.09 -1.21
N LYS A 191 24.06 12.49 -0.69
CA LYS A 191 24.19 13.02 0.67
C LYS A 191 23.44 14.36 0.74
N PHE A 192 22.18 14.35 1.17
CA PHE A 192 21.43 15.57 1.41
C PHE A 192 22.04 16.32 2.61
N GLU A 193 22.54 17.53 2.38
CA GLU A 193 23.23 18.35 3.39
C GLU A 193 22.34 19.39 4.07
N GLY A 194 21.04 19.46 3.71
CA GLY A 194 20.07 20.37 4.32
C GLY A 194 19.51 19.90 5.67
N THR A 195 18.62 20.73 6.24
CA THR A 195 17.93 20.47 7.52
C THR A 195 16.83 19.42 7.37
N ASP A 196 16.36 18.87 8.48
CA ASP A 196 15.29 17.86 8.45
C ASP A 196 13.95 18.44 7.96
N GLU A 197 13.72 19.74 8.16
CA GLU A 197 12.56 20.47 7.61
C GLU A 197 12.64 20.55 6.09
N GLN A 198 13.82 20.89 5.54
CA GLN A 198 14.03 20.93 4.09
C GLN A 198 13.85 19.53 3.48
N LEU A 199 14.35 18.49 4.15
CA LEU A 199 14.14 17.11 3.73
C LEU A 199 12.66 16.71 3.82
N GLN A 200 11.92 17.16 4.83
CA GLN A 200 10.49 16.88 4.94
C GLN A 200 9.70 17.49 3.78
N GLU A 201 9.99 18.74 3.40
CA GLU A 201 9.36 19.36 2.24
C GLU A 201 9.69 18.61 0.94
N LEU A 202 10.92 18.12 0.79
CA LEU A 202 11.31 17.26 -0.33
C LEU A 202 10.52 15.96 -0.38
N LEU A 203 10.41 15.26 0.74
CA LEU A 203 9.66 14.02 0.85
C LEU A 203 8.15 14.27 0.66
N LEU A 204 7.66 15.43 1.06
CA LEU A 204 6.28 15.82 0.86
C LEU A 204 5.98 16.09 -0.62
N HIS A 205 6.88 16.79 -1.32
CA HIS A 205 6.80 16.96 -2.77
C HIS A 205 6.86 15.61 -3.49
N ARG A 206 7.74 14.71 -3.05
CA ARG A 206 7.81 13.34 -3.57
C ARG A 206 6.50 12.58 -3.34
N MET A 207 5.92 12.65 -2.14
CA MET A 207 4.65 11.99 -1.83
C MET A 207 3.51 12.56 -2.68
N ALA A 208 3.45 13.88 -2.88
CA ALA A 208 2.48 14.50 -3.79
C ALA A 208 2.62 13.98 -5.23
N LYS A 209 3.86 13.83 -5.73
CA LYS A 209 4.12 13.19 -7.04
C LYS A 209 3.68 11.72 -7.05
N ILE A 210 3.91 10.95 -5.99
CA ILE A 210 3.41 9.57 -5.87
C ILE A 210 1.89 9.53 -6.04
N LEU A 211 1.14 10.45 -5.42
CA LEU A 211 -0.32 10.55 -5.60
C LEU A 211 -0.70 10.83 -7.06
N ILE A 212 -0.04 11.79 -7.69
CA ILE A 212 -0.29 12.16 -9.10
C ILE A 212 0.03 10.99 -10.04
N GLY A 213 1.16 10.31 -9.81
CA GLY A 213 1.57 9.16 -10.60
C GLY A 213 0.62 7.97 -10.45
N ALA A 214 0.17 7.68 -9.23
CA ALA A 214 -0.86 6.66 -8.98
C ALA A 214 -2.15 6.98 -9.75
N ALA A 215 -2.60 8.23 -9.71
CA ALA A 215 -3.78 8.69 -10.44
C ALA A 215 -3.63 8.55 -11.96
N ARG A 216 -2.45 8.87 -12.53
CA ARG A 216 -2.14 8.70 -13.96
C ARG A 216 -2.07 7.23 -14.39
N LEU A 217 -1.60 6.35 -13.52
CA LEU A 217 -1.68 4.91 -13.73
C LEU A 217 -3.11 4.36 -13.64
N GLY A 218 -4.02 5.09 -12.99
CA GLY A 218 -5.37 4.64 -12.67
C GLY A 218 -5.47 3.85 -11.36
N VAL A 219 -4.39 3.79 -10.58
CA VAL A 219 -4.37 3.17 -9.25
C VAL A 219 -5.11 4.07 -8.27
N ARG A 220 -5.96 3.48 -7.43
CA ARG A 220 -6.75 4.20 -6.42
C ARG A 220 -6.36 3.90 -4.99
N VAL A 221 -5.63 2.82 -4.75
CA VAL A 221 -5.33 2.31 -3.42
C VAL A 221 -3.83 2.31 -3.21
N LEU A 222 -3.37 3.14 -2.27
CA LEU A 222 -1.97 3.17 -1.84
C LEU A 222 -1.88 2.67 -0.41
N HIS A 223 -1.10 1.61 -0.21
CA HIS A 223 -0.84 1.05 1.12
C HIS A 223 0.44 1.66 1.68
N LEU A 224 0.44 2.13 2.94
CA LEU A 224 1.59 2.85 3.49
C LEU A 224 1.69 2.80 5.01
N PHE A 225 2.90 3.01 5.50
CA PHE A 225 3.14 3.33 6.91
C PHE A 225 3.14 4.84 7.08
N PHE A 226 2.41 5.30 8.09
CA PHE A 226 2.80 6.55 8.72
C PHE A 226 4.10 6.29 9.45
N GLY A 227 5.03 7.24 9.42
CA GLY A 227 6.18 7.20 10.31
C GLY A 227 5.84 7.82 11.65
N GLN A 228 6.87 8.17 12.40
CA GLN A 228 6.76 8.76 13.73
C GLN A 228 7.25 10.22 13.69
N PRO A 229 6.38 11.24 13.59
CA PRO A 229 6.79 12.63 13.40
C PRO A 229 7.38 13.33 14.63
N GLY A 230 7.97 12.56 15.54
CA GLY A 230 8.58 12.99 16.78
C GLY A 230 8.97 11.80 17.65
N GLU A 231 9.30 12.06 18.91
CA GLU A 231 9.55 11.00 19.90
C GLU A 231 8.24 10.59 20.58
N VAL A 232 7.89 9.30 20.52
CA VAL A 232 6.77 8.73 21.25
C VAL A 232 7.23 8.33 22.64
N PRO A 233 6.78 9.00 23.71
CA PRO A 233 6.94 8.47 25.05
C PRO A 233 6.00 7.28 25.21
N TYR A 234 6.55 6.07 25.40
CA TYR A 234 5.75 4.86 25.64
C TYR A 234 4.92 4.94 26.93
N TYR A 235 5.23 5.88 27.82
CA TYR A 235 4.51 6.17 29.05
C TYR A 235 4.85 7.59 29.53
N GLY A 236 4.03 8.15 30.44
CA GLY A 236 4.29 9.45 31.05
C GLY A 236 5.46 9.42 32.04
N TRP A 237 6.70 9.46 31.54
CA TRP A 237 7.90 9.58 32.37
C TRP A 237 8.13 11.04 32.81
N PRO A 238 8.45 11.32 34.09
CA PRO A 238 8.59 12.69 34.61
C PRO A 238 9.67 13.56 33.95
N PHE A 239 10.61 12.97 33.20
CA PHE A 239 11.64 13.70 32.46
C PHE A 239 11.22 14.06 31.02
N HIS A 240 10.08 13.56 30.55
CA HIS A 240 9.47 14.07 29.31
C HIS A 240 8.90 15.47 29.53
N GLU A 241 8.64 16.16 28.43
CA GLU A 241 8.06 17.50 28.49
C GLU A 241 6.73 17.50 29.27
N LYS A 242 6.58 18.49 30.15
CA LYS A 242 5.40 18.63 31.00
C LYS A 242 4.13 18.62 30.14
N ASN A 243 3.09 18.00 30.66
CA ASN A 243 1.76 17.94 30.04
C ASN A 243 1.72 17.26 28.65
N GLY A 244 2.75 16.48 28.29
CA GLY A 244 2.78 15.75 27.00
C GLY A 244 2.98 16.65 25.78
N ALA A 245 3.68 17.78 25.94
CA ALA A 245 3.91 18.75 24.86
C ALA A 245 4.62 18.12 23.64
N ASN A 246 5.55 17.18 23.86
CA ASN A 246 6.20 16.40 22.80
C ASN A 246 5.20 15.57 21.98
N VAL A 247 4.23 14.91 22.63
CA VAL A 247 3.16 14.16 21.96
C VAL A 247 2.25 15.11 21.18
N ALA A 248 1.93 16.28 21.74
CA ALA A 248 1.15 17.29 21.03
C ALA A 248 1.87 17.82 19.77
N ALA A 249 3.17 18.10 19.86
CA ALA A 249 3.98 18.56 18.74
C ALA A 249 4.09 17.50 17.63
N MET A 250 4.32 16.23 18.00
CA MET A 250 4.31 15.11 17.05
C MET A 250 2.96 15.03 16.30
N ARG A 251 1.84 15.08 17.04
CA ARG A 251 0.50 15.04 16.44
C ARG A 251 0.22 16.25 15.55
N GLN A 252 0.69 17.43 15.94
CA GLN A 252 0.56 18.63 15.12
C GLN A 252 1.33 18.48 13.80
N ARG A 253 2.57 17.97 13.85
CA ARG A 253 3.37 17.73 12.64
C ARG A 253 2.72 16.72 11.70
N PHE A 254 2.14 15.64 12.24
CA PHE A 254 1.34 14.69 11.46
C PHE A 254 0.15 15.39 10.77
N TYR A 255 -0.60 16.18 11.53
CA TYR A 255 -1.76 16.92 11.05
C TYR A 255 -1.39 17.91 9.93
N ASP A 256 -0.30 18.66 10.07
CA ASP A 256 0.15 19.64 9.09
C ASP A 256 0.54 18.98 7.75
N ILE A 257 1.20 17.83 7.79
CA ILE A 257 1.54 17.03 6.60
C ILE A 257 0.28 16.48 5.94
N MET A 258 -0.59 15.83 6.72
CA MET A 258 -1.78 15.17 6.18
C MET A 258 -2.81 16.18 5.65
N ASN A 259 -2.92 17.37 6.23
CA ASN A 259 -3.77 18.44 5.69
C ASN A 259 -3.34 18.93 4.31
N ARG A 260 -2.07 18.76 3.95
CA ARG A 260 -1.57 19.07 2.61
C ARG A 260 -1.82 17.92 1.63
N LEU A 261 -1.69 16.67 2.08
CA LEU A 261 -1.83 15.49 1.22
C LEU A 261 -3.27 15.01 1.02
N LEU A 262 -4.12 15.06 2.05
CA LEU A 262 -5.49 14.53 1.98
C LEU A 262 -6.38 15.22 0.93
N PRO A 263 -6.37 16.56 0.80
CA PRO A 263 -7.14 17.23 -0.24
C PRO A 263 -6.68 16.83 -1.64
N LEU A 264 -5.36 16.71 -1.85
CA LEU A 264 -4.79 16.25 -3.12
C LEU A 264 -5.17 14.80 -3.41
N ALA A 265 -5.03 13.89 -2.44
CA ALA A 265 -5.44 12.49 -2.58
C ALA A 265 -6.94 12.38 -2.92
N LYS A 266 -7.79 13.18 -2.26
CA LYS A 266 -9.24 13.22 -2.52
C LYS A 266 -9.55 13.72 -3.93
N LEU A 267 -8.91 14.82 -4.36
CA LEU A 267 -9.04 15.36 -5.71
C LEU A 267 -8.64 14.33 -6.78
N LEU A 268 -7.65 13.50 -6.48
CA LEU A 268 -7.13 12.45 -7.36
C LEU A 268 -7.87 11.10 -7.23
N GLY A 269 -8.87 11.00 -6.34
CA GLY A 269 -9.63 9.77 -6.10
C GLY A 269 -8.82 8.62 -5.48
N ILE A 270 -7.76 8.96 -4.73
CA ILE A 270 -6.84 8.04 -4.05
C ILE A 270 -7.26 7.82 -2.60
N TYR A 271 -7.30 6.55 -2.19
CA TYR A 271 -7.41 6.10 -0.81
C TYR A 271 -6.01 5.83 -0.25
N LEU A 272 -5.66 6.57 0.79
CA LEU A 272 -4.47 6.32 1.59
C LEU A 272 -4.82 5.28 2.64
N CYS A 273 -4.22 4.10 2.54
CA CYS A 273 -4.48 3.00 3.45
C CYS A 273 -3.30 2.91 4.42
N HIS A 274 -3.47 3.42 5.63
CA HIS A 274 -2.46 3.27 6.66
C HIS A 274 -2.51 1.85 7.23
N GLU A 275 -1.35 1.26 7.44
CA GLU A 275 -1.19 0.03 8.20
C GLU A 275 -0.72 0.33 9.63
N ILE A 276 -1.52 -0.04 10.62
CA ILE A 276 -1.16 0.09 12.04
C ILE A 276 0.05 -0.81 12.28
N HIS A 277 1.18 -0.19 12.63
CA HIS A 277 2.46 -0.88 12.71
C HIS A 277 3.29 -0.27 13.83
N PHE A 278 4.08 -1.10 14.50
CA PHE A 278 5.01 -0.64 15.54
C PHE A 278 6.06 0.32 14.96
N GLY A 279 6.35 1.43 15.65
CA GLY A 279 7.27 2.46 15.16
C GLY A 279 6.66 3.50 14.21
N THR A 280 5.32 3.53 14.15
CA THR A 280 4.54 4.57 13.45
C THR A 280 3.83 5.46 14.48
N ILE A 281 3.17 6.54 14.03
CA ILE A 281 2.33 7.36 14.91
C ILE A 281 1.11 6.60 15.48
N ALA A 282 0.69 5.51 14.83
CA ALA A 282 -0.43 4.71 15.28
C ALA A 282 0.01 3.27 15.54
N LEU A 283 0.27 2.96 16.82
CA LEU A 283 0.72 1.65 17.24
C LEU A 283 -0.46 0.70 17.47
N ASN A 284 -1.65 1.23 17.76
CA ASN A 284 -2.86 0.47 18.05
C ASN A 284 -4.09 1.14 17.42
N ALA A 285 -5.26 0.51 17.57
CA ALA A 285 -6.51 1.04 17.03
C ALA A 285 -6.88 2.42 17.61
N ASP A 286 -6.67 2.64 18.92
CA ASP A 286 -7.04 3.91 19.57
C ASP A 286 -6.19 5.07 19.06
N ASP A 287 -4.89 4.85 18.84
CA ASP A 287 -4.01 5.85 18.24
C ASP A 287 -4.47 6.22 16.83
N TYR A 288 -4.83 5.23 16.01
CA TYR A 288 -5.27 5.48 14.64
C TYR A 288 -6.61 6.23 14.62
N ILE A 289 -7.57 5.81 15.46
CA ILE A 289 -8.86 6.48 15.62
C ILE A 289 -8.65 7.94 16.07
N PHE A 290 -7.70 8.17 16.97
CA PHE A 290 -7.39 9.51 17.45
C PHE A 290 -6.93 10.42 16.30
N VAL A 291 -5.88 10.01 15.56
CA VAL A 291 -5.32 10.85 14.49
C VAL A 291 -6.28 10.99 13.30
N TRP A 292 -7.08 9.96 13.02
CA TRP A 292 -8.14 10.03 12.00
C TRP A 292 -9.24 11.02 12.38
N LYS A 293 -9.69 11.03 13.63
CA LYS A 293 -10.65 12.04 14.14
C LYS A 293 -10.05 13.44 14.13
N GLN A 294 -8.79 13.59 14.48
CA GLN A 294 -8.09 14.88 14.45
C GLN A 294 -8.08 15.49 13.04
N LEU A 295 -8.01 14.65 12.00
CA LEU A 295 -8.08 15.06 10.59
C LEU A 295 -9.51 15.31 10.07
N GLY A 296 -10.52 15.25 10.94
CA GLY A 296 -11.92 15.49 10.56
C GLY A 296 -12.60 14.28 9.91
N CYS A 297 -12.19 13.06 10.29
CA CYS A 297 -12.79 11.81 9.81
C CYS A 297 -12.81 11.65 8.27
N PRO A 298 -11.66 11.84 7.59
CA PRO A 298 -11.61 11.80 6.12
C PRO A 298 -11.98 10.42 5.56
N ASP A 299 -12.77 10.40 4.48
CA ASP A 299 -13.27 9.20 3.82
C ASP A 299 -12.24 8.51 2.92
N ASN A 300 -11.24 9.26 2.47
CA ASN A 300 -10.12 8.79 1.67
C ASN A 300 -8.87 8.43 2.50
N LEU A 301 -8.96 8.48 3.83
CA LEU A 301 -7.99 7.88 4.75
C LEU A 301 -8.60 6.60 5.31
N CYS A 302 -8.08 5.48 4.85
CA CYS A 302 -8.57 4.14 5.11
C CYS A 302 -7.50 3.31 5.82
N LEU A 303 -7.84 2.07 6.14
CA LEU A 303 -6.94 1.13 6.77
C LEU A 303 -6.53 0.07 5.75
N GLY A 304 -5.23 -0.23 5.70
CA GLY A 304 -4.78 -1.54 5.26
C GLY A 304 -4.49 -2.35 6.51
N PHE A 305 -5.20 -3.48 6.66
CA PHE A 305 -5.14 -4.23 7.90
C PHE A 305 -4.15 -5.37 7.77
N ASP A 306 -3.17 -5.36 8.66
CA ASP A 306 -2.25 -6.46 8.91
C ASP A 306 -2.43 -6.90 10.38
N PRO A 307 -2.98 -8.10 10.63
CA PRO A 307 -3.25 -8.56 11.99
C PRO A 307 -1.98 -8.99 12.74
N SER A 308 -0.84 -9.16 12.06
CA SER A 308 0.39 -9.64 12.68
C SER A 308 1.02 -8.61 13.61
N HIS A 309 0.73 -7.32 13.45
CA HIS A 309 1.32 -6.24 14.24
C HIS A 309 0.73 -6.05 15.63
N PHE A 310 -0.33 -6.79 15.95
CA PHE A 310 -1.06 -6.73 17.21
C PHE A 310 -0.42 -7.61 18.32
N TRP A 311 0.89 -7.83 18.25
CA TRP A 311 1.67 -8.65 19.19
C TRP A 311 1.97 -7.95 20.53
N HIS A 312 1.76 -6.62 20.62
CA HIS A 312 2.16 -5.79 21.75
C HIS A 312 1.04 -5.49 22.77
N GLY A 313 -0.04 -6.29 22.78
CA GLY A 313 -1.02 -6.30 23.88
C GLY A 313 -2.46 -5.90 23.54
N GLU A 314 -2.75 -5.54 22.29
CA GLU A 314 -4.12 -5.41 21.79
C GLU A 314 -4.40 -6.56 20.82
N PRO A 315 -5.41 -7.44 21.03
CA PRO A 315 -5.75 -8.46 20.05
C PRO A 315 -6.31 -7.84 18.76
N TRP A 316 -5.90 -8.38 17.60
CA TRP A 316 -6.27 -7.80 16.29
C TRP A 316 -7.79 -7.73 16.06
N TRP A 317 -8.58 -8.68 16.57
CA TRP A 317 -10.04 -8.62 16.41
C TRP A 317 -10.68 -7.51 17.23
N VAL A 318 -10.14 -7.20 18.42
CA VAL A 318 -10.59 -6.06 19.24
C VAL A 318 -10.25 -4.76 18.55
N ALA A 319 -9.03 -4.66 18.01
CA ALA A 319 -8.62 -3.50 17.21
C ALA A 319 -9.57 -3.28 16.02
N LEU A 320 -9.84 -4.35 15.28
CA LEU A 320 -10.75 -4.33 14.13
C LEU A 320 -12.17 -3.86 14.51
N ASP A 321 -12.70 -4.32 15.65
CA ASP A 321 -14.01 -3.89 16.15
C ASP A 321 -14.04 -2.39 16.53
N LYS A 322 -13.00 -1.89 17.21
CA LYS A 322 -12.86 -0.46 17.52
C LYS A 322 -12.84 0.40 16.26
N LEU A 323 -12.05 -0.01 15.27
CA LEU A 323 -11.89 0.70 14.01
C LEU A 323 -13.21 0.76 13.22
N ARG A 324 -13.93 -0.36 13.17
CA ARG A 324 -15.28 -0.44 12.59
C ARG A 324 -16.27 0.46 13.31
N ALA A 325 -16.29 0.42 14.64
CA ALA A 325 -17.15 1.27 15.45
C ALA A 325 -16.85 2.77 15.25
N ALA A 326 -15.61 3.13 14.97
CA ALA A 326 -15.21 4.49 14.61
C ALA A 326 -15.60 4.89 13.17
N GLY A 327 -16.00 3.94 12.32
CA GLY A 327 -16.35 4.16 10.91
C GLY A 327 -15.15 4.16 9.95
N ILE A 328 -13.98 3.68 10.41
CA ILE A 328 -12.78 3.57 9.58
C ILE A 328 -12.91 2.35 8.66
N LYS A 329 -12.74 2.56 7.36
CA LYS A 329 -12.90 1.52 6.35
C LYS A 329 -11.59 0.76 6.13
N VAL A 330 -11.67 -0.56 6.13
CA VAL A 330 -10.58 -1.41 5.64
C VAL A 330 -10.69 -1.51 4.12
N VAL A 331 -9.59 -1.25 3.40
CA VAL A 331 -9.54 -1.26 1.92
C VAL A 331 -8.45 -2.19 1.38
N VAL A 332 -7.44 -2.51 2.19
CA VAL A 332 -6.38 -3.49 1.88
C VAL A 332 -6.34 -4.54 2.98
N ALA A 333 -6.11 -5.79 2.61
CA ALA A 333 -5.89 -6.89 3.54
C ALA A 333 -4.54 -7.55 3.27
N HIS A 334 -3.65 -7.44 4.24
CA HIS A 334 -2.44 -8.24 4.31
C HIS A 334 -2.67 -9.43 5.23
N PHE A 335 -2.19 -10.59 4.77
CA PHE A 335 -2.16 -11.83 5.50
C PHE A 335 -0.71 -12.06 5.90
N LYS A 336 -0.41 -11.76 7.15
CA LYS A 336 0.90 -11.95 7.77
C LYS A 336 0.72 -12.58 9.13
N GLN A 337 1.71 -13.35 9.58
CA GLN A 337 1.63 -14.10 10.83
C GLN A 337 2.77 -13.69 11.77
N ALA A 338 2.44 -13.66 13.06
CA ALA A 338 3.42 -13.53 14.12
C ALA A 338 3.21 -14.64 15.16
N VAL A 339 4.30 -15.10 15.75
CA VAL A 339 4.32 -16.04 16.88
C VAL A 339 4.88 -15.32 18.09
N LEU A 340 4.21 -15.47 19.23
CA LEU A 340 4.70 -15.03 20.54
C LEU A 340 5.46 -16.16 21.20
N LEU A 341 6.61 -15.85 21.78
CA LEU A 341 7.46 -16.78 22.52
C LEU A 341 7.33 -16.50 24.01
N ASP A 342 6.50 -17.29 24.68
CA ASP A 342 6.22 -17.14 26.11
C ASP A 342 7.48 -17.09 26.97
N GLY A 343 7.42 -16.26 28.01
CA GLY A 343 8.54 -16.05 28.94
C GLY A 343 9.64 -15.13 28.41
N ARG A 344 9.50 -14.58 27.20
CA ARG A 344 10.42 -13.58 26.64
C ARG A 344 9.74 -12.22 26.48
N PRO A 345 10.43 -11.10 26.79
CA PRO A 345 9.91 -9.78 26.48
C PRO A 345 9.70 -9.61 24.98
N THR A 346 8.50 -9.18 24.57
CA THR A 346 8.20 -8.79 23.17
C THR A 346 8.89 -7.47 22.79
N LEU A 347 9.06 -6.58 23.77
CA LEU A 347 9.86 -5.36 23.65
C LEU A 347 11.25 -5.62 24.26
N GLY A 348 12.28 -5.54 23.43
CA GLY A 348 13.67 -5.73 23.83
C GLY A 348 14.63 -4.86 23.03
N LEU A 349 15.81 -4.60 23.60
CA LEU A 349 16.90 -3.87 22.93
C LEU A 349 17.73 -4.78 22.01
N ASP A 350 17.37 -6.06 21.91
CA ASP A 350 18.11 -7.07 21.17
C ASP A 350 17.47 -7.32 19.80
N HIS A 351 18.28 -7.27 18.76
CA HIS A 351 17.88 -7.51 17.37
C HIS A 351 18.16 -8.96 16.92
N ASP A 352 18.79 -9.77 17.77
CA ASP A 352 19.03 -11.18 17.47
C ASP A 352 17.74 -11.97 17.56
N ASP A 353 17.25 -12.45 16.41
CA ASP A 353 16.03 -13.24 16.29
C ASP A 353 15.97 -14.38 17.32
N ARG A 354 17.11 -15.03 17.62
CA ARG A 354 17.17 -16.15 18.57
C ARG A 354 16.72 -15.79 19.99
N ARG A 355 16.74 -14.49 20.35
CA ARG A 355 16.41 -13.97 21.69
C ARG A 355 15.14 -13.11 21.74
N ARG A 356 14.53 -12.78 20.60
CA ARG A 356 13.28 -12.00 20.56
C ARG A 356 12.12 -12.76 21.23
N GLY A 357 11.16 -12.02 21.79
CA GLY A 357 9.92 -12.56 22.34
C GLY A 357 8.77 -12.67 21.32
N MET A 358 8.96 -12.17 20.11
CA MET A 358 8.07 -12.42 18.98
C MET A 358 8.87 -12.62 17.70
N MET A 359 8.30 -13.36 16.74
CA MET A 359 8.83 -13.52 15.39
C MET A 359 7.70 -13.45 14.38
N PHE A 360 7.96 -12.88 13.20
CA PHE A 360 7.11 -13.15 12.06
C PHE A 360 7.36 -14.58 11.57
N SER A 361 6.33 -15.22 11.03
CA SER A 361 6.40 -16.63 10.63
C SER A 361 5.59 -16.91 9.37
N SER A 362 5.71 -18.14 8.87
CA SER A 362 4.80 -18.69 7.86
C SER A 362 3.34 -18.54 8.26
N LEU A 363 2.44 -18.32 7.28
CA LEU A 363 1.01 -18.15 7.52
C LEU A 363 0.34 -19.39 8.11
N ASP A 364 0.92 -20.56 7.86
CA ASP A 364 0.46 -21.86 8.36
C ASP A 364 1.13 -22.27 9.69
N ALA A 365 1.80 -21.35 10.38
CA ALA A 365 2.35 -21.62 11.71
C ALA A 365 1.22 -21.95 12.71
N THR A 366 1.35 -23.08 13.39
CA THR A 366 0.32 -23.59 14.31
C THR A 366 0.20 -22.81 15.62
N SER A 367 1.22 -22.04 15.98
CA SER A 367 1.28 -21.19 17.18
C SER A 367 1.17 -19.70 16.88
N GLY A 368 0.68 -19.36 15.68
CA GLY A 368 0.47 -17.98 15.26
C GLY A 368 -0.62 -17.27 16.07
N ILE A 369 -0.49 -15.96 16.25
CA ILE A 369 -1.52 -15.13 16.93
C ILE A 369 -2.73 -14.81 16.04
N VAL A 370 -2.62 -15.07 14.73
CA VAL A 370 -3.65 -14.80 13.75
C VAL A 370 -4.30 -16.10 13.29
N ASP A 371 -5.59 -16.26 13.58
CA ASP A 371 -6.42 -17.24 12.87
C ASP A 371 -6.79 -16.65 11.50
N MET A 372 -6.13 -17.13 10.46
CA MET A 372 -6.29 -16.64 9.09
C MET A 372 -7.70 -16.84 8.53
N ASN A 373 -8.40 -17.91 8.92
CA ASN A 373 -9.76 -18.16 8.47
C ASN A 373 -10.74 -17.21 9.15
N LEU A 374 -10.60 -17.05 10.46
CA LEU A 374 -11.41 -16.08 11.21
C LEU A 374 -11.15 -14.66 10.69
N TYR A 375 -9.89 -14.30 10.44
CA TYR A 375 -9.52 -12.99 9.91
C TYR A 375 -10.17 -12.70 8.54
N ALA A 376 -10.02 -13.60 7.57
CA ALA A 376 -10.69 -13.47 6.28
C ALA A 376 -12.22 -13.43 6.42
N GLY A 377 -12.79 -14.28 7.27
CA GLY A 377 -14.22 -14.30 7.55
C GLY A 377 -14.71 -12.95 8.09
N GLN A 378 -13.99 -12.39 9.07
CA GLN A 378 -14.30 -11.08 9.64
C GLN A 378 -14.31 -9.99 8.57
N LEU A 379 -13.34 -9.96 7.66
CA LEU A 379 -13.25 -8.94 6.62
C LEU A 379 -14.28 -9.05 5.50
N THR A 380 -15.02 -10.16 5.43
CA THR A 380 -16.08 -10.38 4.43
C THR A 380 -17.49 -10.15 4.98
N LEU A 381 -17.62 -9.87 6.29
CA LEU A 381 -18.90 -9.53 6.88
C LEU A 381 -19.45 -8.21 6.30
N PRO A 382 -20.79 -8.05 6.18
CA PRO A 382 -21.38 -6.78 5.74
C PRO A 382 -20.99 -5.62 6.68
N GLY A 383 -20.84 -4.41 6.15
CA GLY A 383 -20.49 -3.23 6.95
C GLY A 383 -19.01 -3.09 7.32
N THR A 384 -18.14 -3.99 6.87
CA THR A 384 -16.70 -4.01 7.25
C THR A 384 -15.78 -3.23 6.31
N GLY A 385 -16.35 -2.58 5.29
CA GLY A 385 -15.65 -1.71 4.34
C GLY A 385 -14.91 -2.44 3.22
N LEU A 386 -14.21 -3.55 3.51
CA LEU A 386 -13.35 -4.22 2.53
C LEU A 386 -14.16 -4.92 1.44
N ALA A 387 -15.14 -5.74 1.84
CA ALA A 387 -16.07 -6.39 0.93
C ALA A 387 -16.91 -5.36 0.15
N GLU A 388 -17.33 -4.27 0.80
CA GLU A 388 -18.09 -3.20 0.14
C GLU A 388 -17.24 -2.51 -0.95
N PHE A 389 -15.99 -2.19 -0.63
CA PHE A 389 -15.09 -1.56 -1.58
C PHE A 389 -14.82 -2.46 -2.79
N TRP A 390 -14.33 -3.68 -2.58
CA TRP A 390 -13.91 -4.53 -3.70
C TRP A 390 -15.11 -5.12 -4.45
N HIS A 391 -16.13 -5.62 -3.76
CA HIS A 391 -17.24 -6.30 -4.43
C HIS A 391 -18.31 -5.34 -4.94
N GLN A 392 -18.61 -4.25 -4.22
CA GLN A 392 -19.69 -3.33 -4.62
C GLN A 392 -19.18 -2.15 -5.44
N VAL A 393 -18.04 -1.56 -5.04
CA VAL A 393 -17.47 -0.41 -5.78
C VAL A 393 -16.62 -0.86 -6.97
N CYS A 394 -15.74 -1.83 -6.76
CA CYS A 394 -14.85 -2.31 -7.83
C CYS A 394 -15.42 -3.48 -8.65
N ASN A 395 -16.43 -4.20 -8.15
CA ASN A 395 -16.99 -5.42 -8.73
C ASN A 395 -15.95 -6.54 -8.98
N LEU A 396 -14.94 -6.61 -8.10
CA LEU A 396 -13.86 -7.59 -8.14
C LEU A 396 -13.87 -8.44 -6.85
N PRO A 397 -13.25 -9.63 -6.86
CA PRO A 397 -12.86 -10.31 -5.62
C PRO A 397 -11.92 -9.43 -4.78
N ILE A 398 -11.89 -9.62 -3.46
CA ILE A 398 -10.94 -8.93 -2.59
C ILE A 398 -9.53 -9.45 -2.92
N PRO A 399 -8.55 -8.58 -3.22
CA PRO A 399 -7.16 -8.99 -3.30
C PRO A 399 -6.62 -9.22 -1.89
N GLY A 400 -6.38 -10.49 -1.55
CA GLY A 400 -5.69 -10.89 -0.32
C GLY A 400 -4.20 -11.06 -0.59
N TYR A 401 -3.37 -10.21 0.00
CA TYR A 401 -1.92 -10.28 -0.18
C TYR A 401 -1.29 -11.01 0.99
N ALA A 402 -0.62 -12.13 0.73
CA ALA A 402 0.31 -12.70 1.69
C ALA A 402 1.52 -11.76 1.79
N GLU A 403 1.88 -11.35 3.00
CA GLU A 403 3.13 -10.64 3.23
C GLU A 403 4.10 -11.61 3.93
N ALA A 404 5.22 -11.86 3.25
CA ALA A 404 6.14 -12.94 3.57
C ALA A 404 7.24 -12.49 4.52
N GLU A 405 7.25 -13.04 5.74
CA GLU A 405 8.37 -12.86 6.66
C GLU A 405 8.50 -14.06 7.60
N ASP A 406 9.59 -14.81 7.45
CA ASP A 406 9.98 -15.88 8.38
C ASP A 406 11.51 -16.02 8.31
N PRO A 407 12.25 -15.84 9.41
CA PRO A 407 13.71 -15.85 9.38
C PRO A 407 14.32 -17.23 9.06
N HIS A 408 13.52 -18.30 9.03
CA HIS A 408 14.00 -19.66 8.75
C HIS A 408 13.95 -20.02 7.26
N TRP A 409 13.33 -19.19 6.42
CA TRP A 409 13.04 -19.53 5.02
C TRP A 409 13.53 -18.46 4.06
N ASN A 410 13.71 -18.84 2.80
CA ASN A 410 13.82 -17.86 1.73
C ASN A 410 12.49 -17.09 1.63
N THR A 411 12.57 -15.77 1.47
CA THR A 411 11.38 -14.89 1.44
C THR A 411 10.44 -15.21 0.27
N TRP A 412 10.96 -15.62 -0.89
CA TRP A 412 10.11 -16.01 -2.02
C TRP A 412 9.40 -17.34 -1.74
N ASP A 413 10.12 -18.33 -1.22
CA ASP A 413 9.54 -19.63 -0.90
C ASP A 413 8.44 -19.53 0.15
N ILE A 414 8.63 -18.69 1.18
CA ILE A 414 7.61 -18.46 2.21
C ILE A 414 6.41 -17.70 1.65
N LEU A 415 6.61 -16.78 0.70
CA LEU A 415 5.52 -16.11 -0.01
C LEU A 415 4.69 -17.11 -0.81
N VAL A 416 5.33 -17.95 -1.62
CA VAL A 416 4.65 -18.98 -2.43
C VAL A 416 3.88 -19.95 -1.55
N ARG A 417 4.50 -20.39 -0.43
CA ARG A 417 3.83 -21.25 0.55
C ARG A 417 2.63 -20.56 1.19
N GLY A 418 2.78 -19.29 1.56
CA GLY A 418 1.72 -18.46 2.16
C GLY A 418 0.52 -18.30 1.23
N VAL A 419 0.75 -17.90 -0.02
CA VAL A 419 -0.33 -17.79 -1.02
C VAL A 419 -1.00 -19.14 -1.26
N GLY A 420 -0.23 -20.21 -1.41
CA GLY A 420 -0.77 -21.56 -1.57
C GLY A 420 -1.59 -22.02 -0.36
N TYR A 421 -1.20 -21.64 0.86
CA TYR A 421 -1.99 -21.87 2.07
C TYR A 421 -3.35 -21.15 2.00
N LEU A 422 -3.36 -19.84 1.71
CA LEU A 422 -4.58 -19.05 1.60
C LEU A 422 -5.52 -19.59 0.50
N GLN A 423 -4.97 -19.96 -0.66
CA GLN A 423 -5.74 -20.56 -1.74
C GLN A 423 -6.42 -21.87 -1.33
N ARG A 424 -5.75 -22.71 -0.53
CA ARG A 424 -6.32 -23.99 -0.05
C ARG A 424 -7.34 -23.82 1.06
N THR A 425 -7.09 -22.92 2.02
CA THR A 425 -7.91 -22.82 3.24
C THR A 425 -9.04 -21.78 3.11
N ILE A 426 -8.76 -20.65 2.46
CA ILE A 426 -9.68 -19.51 2.34
C ILE A 426 -10.22 -19.38 0.92
N GLY A 427 -9.50 -19.84 -0.10
CA GLY A 427 -9.96 -19.83 -1.50
C GLY A 427 -11.35 -20.45 -1.75
N PRO A 428 -11.78 -21.49 -1.00
CA PRO A 428 -13.15 -21.99 -1.08
C PRO A 428 -14.23 -21.03 -0.53
N MET A 429 -13.87 -19.97 0.20
CA MET A 429 -14.81 -19.00 0.73
C MET A 429 -15.59 -18.30 -0.40
N ARG A 430 -16.90 -18.16 -0.19
CA ARG A 430 -17.83 -17.51 -1.11
C ARG A 430 -18.56 -16.40 -0.39
N LEU A 431 -18.85 -15.33 -1.11
CA LEU A 431 -19.71 -14.28 -0.57
C LEU A 431 -21.11 -14.85 -0.41
N ALA A 432 -21.66 -14.80 0.81
CA ALA A 432 -22.99 -15.32 1.03
C ALA A 432 -24.04 -14.42 0.34
N GLN A 433 -25.00 -15.05 -0.33
CA GLN A 433 -25.97 -14.39 -1.22
C GLN A 433 -26.85 -13.35 -0.49
N ALA A 434 -27.08 -13.55 0.82
CA ALA A 434 -27.85 -12.64 1.68
C ALA A 434 -27.12 -11.32 2.01
N HIS A 435 -25.81 -11.22 1.77
CA HIS A 435 -24.98 -10.09 2.20
C HIS A 435 -25.23 -8.80 1.41
N PHE A 436 -25.96 -8.87 0.29
CA PHE A 436 -26.14 -7.74 -0.64
C PHE A 436 -27.56 -7.19 -0.68
N THR A 437 -28.56 -7.93 -0.17
CA THR A 437 -29.97 -7.52 -0.21
C THR A 437 -30.32 -6.57 0.95
N GLU A 438 -29.76 -6.78 2.15
CA GLU A 438 -30.04 -5.94 3.33
C GLU A 438 -29.30 -4.60 3.31
N ALA A 439 -28.06 -4.55 2.79
CA ALA A 439 -27.30 -3.29 2.68
C ALA A 439 -27.91 -2.29 1.67
N MET A 440 -28.65 -2.79 0.67
CA MET A 440 -29.45 -1.96 -0.25
C MET A 440 -30.74 -1.47 0.40
N ALA A 441 -31.35 -2.26 1.29
CA ALA A 441 -32.58 -1.92 2.00
C ALA A 441 -32.37 -0.90 3.13
N LEU A 442 -31.18 -0.84 3.73
CA LEU A 442 -30.81 0.15 4.75
C LEU A 442 -30.41 1.53 4.19
N LYS A 443 -30.33 1.67 2.85
CA LYS A 443 -30.03 2.93 2.14
C LYS A 443 -31.21 3.52 1.37
N ALA A 444 -32.38 2.86 1.42
CA ALA A 444 -33.66 3.39 0.97
C ALA A 444 -34.45 3.94 2.15
#